data_AF-A0A927LD52-F1
#
_entry.id   AF-A0A927LD52-F1
#
_cell.length_a   1.000
_cell.length_b   1.000
_cell.length_c   1.000
_cell.angle_alpha   90.00
_cell.angle_beta   90.00
_cell.angle_gamma   90.00
#
_symmetry.space_group_name_H-M   'P 1'
#
loop_
_entity.id
_entity.type
_entity.pdbx_description
1 polymer ?
#
loop_
_entity_poly.entity_id
_entity_poly.type
_entity_poly.pdbx_seq_one_letter_code
_entity_poly.pdbx_strand_id
1 'polypeptide(L)'
;ELLPYHQEGAVGRTWQDAAQTLVSKKAGMYLLGSFVGQQFTNKADLDDLDFFAFPEIDPAYGQDTVEAPTDGFMMSKAPKNKAGAVKLMEFLGTPEAEQIYLKADPNVVAASTKADTSSYTPLQKKAYDMISGAKSLTQFMDRDSRPDFTSTVMQPALQKFIRDPKGVDSL
;
A
#
# COMPACT_ATOMS: atom_id res chain seq x y z
N GLU A 1 17.51 -15.77 4.85
CA GLU A 1 16.16 -16.35 5.13
C GLU A 1 15.43 -15.44 6.11
N LEU A 2 14.13 -15.16 5.92
CA LEU A 2 13.35 -14.22 6.76
C LEU A 2 12.25 -14.86 7.60
N LEU A 3 11.81 -16.08 7.26
CA LEU A 3 10.67 -16.74 7.93
C LEU A 3 10.82 -16.88 9.45
N PRO A 4 12.00 -17.17 10.02
CA PRO A 4 12.18 -17.24 11.48
C PRO A 4 11.86 -15.94 12.23
N TYR A 5 11.82 -14.80 11.54
CA TYR A 5 11.51 -13.48 12.13
C TYR A 5 10.04 -13.06 11.98
N HIS A 6 9.21 -13.89 11.32
CA HIS A 6 7.78 -13.62 11.17
C HIS A 6 7.01 -14.10 12.41
N GLN A 7 5.87 -13.47 12.68
CA GLN A 7 4.96 -13.95 13.72
C GLN A 7 4.36 -15.32 13.35
N GLU A 8 4.34 -16.23 14.32
CA GLU A 8 3.67 -17.52 14.17
C GLU A 8 2.17 -17.36 13.85
N GLY A 9 1.58 -18.35 13.16
CA GLY A 9 0.15 -18.35 12.86
C GLY A 9 -0.29 -17.27 11.85
N ALA A 10 0.62 -16.71 11.06
CA ALA A 10 0.34 -15.62 10.12
C ALA A 10 -0.85 -15.90 9.18
N VAL A 11 -1.01 -17.14 8.70
CA VAL A 11 -2.10 -17.50 7.76
C VAL A 11 -3.50 -17.42 8.38
N GLY A 12 -3.61 -17.54 9.70
CA GLY A 12 -4.88 -17.41 10.43
C GLY A 12 -5.12 -16.01 10.99
N ARG A 13 -4.19 -15.07 10.78
CA ARG A 13 -4.23 -13.72 11.36
C ARG A 13 -4.67 -12.71 10.31
N THR A 14 -5.62 -11.84 10.68
CA THR A 14 -5.98 -10.70 9.83
C THR A 14 -4.87 -9.64 9.84
N TRP A 15 -4.78 -8.81 8.81
CA TRP A 15 -3.79 -7.73 8.81
C TRP A 15 -4.07 -6.71 9.93
N GLN A 16 -5.34 -6.52 10.31
CA GLN A 16 -5.72 -5.66 11.44
C GLN A 16 -5.16 -6.21 12.74
N ASP A 17 -5.32 -7.50 13.01
CA ASP A 17 -4.76 -8.13 14.21
C ASP A 17 -3.23 -8.05 14.24
N ALA A 18 -2.58 -8.20 13.07
CA ALA A 18 -1.13 -8.01 12.95
C ALA A 18 -0.73 -6.55 13.24
N ALA A 19 -1.45 -5.56 12.71
CA ALA A 19 -1.22 -4.15 12.99
C ALA A 19 -1.38 -3.82 14.48
N GLN A 20 -2.35 -4.44 15.18
CA GLN A 20 -2.49 -4.27 16.63
C GLN A 20 -1.27 -4.76 17.42
N THR A 21 -0.50 -5.71 16.89
CA THR A 21 0.78 -6.11 17.53
C THR A 21 1.87 -5.04 17.38
N LEU A 22 1.85 -4.25 16.31
CA LEU A 22 2.73 -3.10 16.13
C LEU A 22 2.30 -1.96 17.08
N VAL A 23 1.01 -1.62 17.11
CA VAL A 23 0.44 -0.61 18.03
C VAL A 23 0.76 -0.94 19.49
N SER A 24 0.60 -2.20 19.89
CA SER A 24 0.90 -2.66 21.25
C SER A 24 2.38 -2.95 21.52
N LYS A 25 3.29 -2.58 20.60
CA LYS A 25 4.75 -2.73 20.72
C LYS A 25 5.22 -4.18 20.94
N LYS A 26 4.43 -5.16 20.50
CA LYS A 26 4.75 -6.60 20.52
C LYS A 26 5.50 -7.04 19.27
N ALA A 27 5.27 -6.36 18.15
CA ALA A 27 6.06 -6.47 16.93
C ALA A 27 6.88 -5.20 16.74
N GLY A 28 8.13 -5.33 16.29
CA GLY A 28 8.96 -4.17 15.97
C GLY A 28 8.76 -3.63 14.55
N MET A 29 8.30 -4.46 13.61
CA MET A 29 8.18 -4.11 12.18
C MET A 29 6.99 -4.85 11.55
N TYR A 30 6.38 -4.23 10.54
CA TYR A 30 5.36 -4.87 9.70
C TYR A 30 5.47 -4.36 8.26
N LEU A 31 5.74 -5.26 7.31
CA LEU A 31 5.70 -4.96 5.89
C LEU A 31 4.24 -4.89 5.41
N LEU A 32 3.72 -3.68 5.27
CA LEU A 32 2.37 -3.38 4.79
C LEU A 32 2.35 -1.98 4.13
N GLY A 33 1.27 -1.66 3.40
CA GLY A 33 1.02 -0.31 2.92
C GLY A 33 0.77 0.69 4.07
N SER A 34 0.93 1.98 3.76
CA SER A 34 0.78 3.09 4.72
C SER A 34 -0.60 3.15 5.40
N PHE A 35 -1.62 2.53 4.81
CA PHE A 35 -2.94 2.37 5.42
C PHE A 35 -2.91 1.64 6.78
N VAL A 36 -1.80 0.98 7.14
CA VAL A 36 -1.59 0.46 8.51
C VAL A 36 -1.80 1.54 9.57
N GLY A 37 -1.48 2.81 9.27
CA GLY A 37 -1.69 3.94 10.17
C GLY A 37 -3.17 4.16 10.56
N GLN A 38 -4.12 3.65 9.78
CA GLN A 38 -5.55 3.66 10.14
C GLN A 38 -5.86 2.85 11.41
N GLN A 39 -4.96 1.95 11.83
CA GLN A 39 -5.08 1.18 13.07
C GLN A 39 -4.55 1.92 14.31
N PHE A 40 -3.86 3.05 14.12
CA PHE A 40 -3.28 3.88 15.18
C PHE A 40 -4.26 4.99 15.57
N THR A 41 -5.30 4.62 16.32
CA THR A 41 -6.37 5.55 16.72
C THR A 41 -5.97 6.51 17.84
N ASN A 42 -4.90 6.20 18.58
CA ASN A 42 -4.28 7.10 19.53
C ASN A 42 -3.22 7.96 18.82
N LYS A 43 -3.33 9.29 18.97
CA LYS A 43 -2.42 10.25 18.33
C LYS A 43 -0.95 10.04 18.71
N ALA A 44 -0.65 9.69 19.97
CA ALA A 44 0.72 9.47 20.42
C ALA A 44 1.34 8.22 19.76
N ASP A 45 0.56 7.16 19.57
CA ASP A 45 1.03 5.95 18.89
C ASP A 45 1.24 6.23 17.39
N LEU A 46 0.34 7.00 16.77
CA LEU A 46 0.51 7.42 15.36
C LEU A 46 1.73 8.33 15.16
N ASP A 47 2.02 9.21 16.13
CA ASP A 47 3.20 10.08 16.09
C ASP A 47 4.52 9.31 16.29
N ASP A 48 4.46 8.12 16.89
CA ASP A 48 5.59 7.19 17.09
C ASP A 48 5.76 6.22 15.91
N LEU A 49 4.80 6.17 14.97
CA LEU A 49 4.88 5.32 13.79
C LEU A 49 5.85 5.92 12.77
N ASP A 50 6.76 5.08 12.27
CA ASP A 50 7.63 5.39 11.15
C ASP A 50 7.84 4.16 10.25
N PHE A 51 8.42 4.35 9.07
CA PHE A 51 8.73 3.28 8.13
C PHE A 51 10.06 3.50 7.40
N PHE A 52 10.53 2.48 6.69
CA PHE A 52 11.70 2.54 5.83
C PHE A 52 11.51 1.58 4.66
N ALA A 53 12.28 1.78 3.58
CA ALA A 53 12.21 0.90 2.42
C ALA A 53 12.65 -0.51 2.81
N PHE A 54 12.01 -1.54 2.25
CA PHE A 54 12.42 -2.92 2.47
C PHE A 54 13.92 -3.09 2.11
N PRO A 55 14.75 -3.74 2.93
CA PRO A 55 16.19 -3.78 2.73
C PRO A 55 16.60 -4.27 1.35
N GLU A 56 17.68 -3.70 0.81
CA GLU A 56 18.32 -4.19 -0.42
C GLU A 56 18.69 -5.67 -0.27
N ILE A 57 18.29 -6.50 -1.25
CA ILE A 57 18.60 -7.93 -1.31
C ILE A 57 19.74 -8.19 -2.31
N ASP A 58 19.70 -7.53 -3.46
CA ASP A 58 20.62 -7.73 -4.58
C ASP A 58 21.01 -6.37 -5.18
N PRO A 59 22.31 -6.03 -5.21
CA PRO A 59 22.79 -4.74 -5.70
C PRO A 59 22.53 -4.51 -7.20
N ALA A 60 22.24 -5.56 -7.98
CA ALA A 60 21.81 -5.39 -9.36
C ALA A 60 20.44 -4.69 -9.49
N TYR A 61 19.61 -4.75 -8.45
CA TYR A 61 18.26 -4.19 -8.42
C TYR A 61 18.07 -3.09 -7.35
N GLY A 62 18.95 -3.04 -6.34
CA GLY A 62 18.91 -1.99 -5.30
C GLY A 62 17.58 -1.94 -4.55
N GLN A 63 17.10 -0.72 -4.27
CA GLN A 63 15.76 -0.42 -3.75
C GLN A 63 14.95 0.41 -4.76
N ASP A 64 15.17 0.14 -6.06
CA ASP A 64 14.66 0.96 -7.18
C ASP A 64 13.13 0.93 -7.33
N THR A 65 12.46 -0.08 -6.76
CA THR A 65 11.03 -0.36 -6.96
C THR A 65 10.24 -0.18 -5.67
N VAL A 66 9.10 0.51 -5.75
CA VAL A 66 8.14 0.68 -4.66
C VAL A 66 6.76 0.21 -5.10
N GLU A 67 6.10 -0.59 -4.25
CA GLU A 67 4.69 -0.93 -4.40
C GLU A 67 3.84 0.29 -4.00
N ALA A 68 3.25 0.97 -4.99
CA ALA A 68 2.42 2.16 -4.78
C ALA A 68 1.15 2.08 -5.63
N PRO A 69 0.16 1.27 -5.20
CA PRO A 69 -1.14 1.20 -5.87
C PRO A 69 -1.77 2.58 -5.97
N THR A 70 -2.08 2.99 -7.21
CA THR A 70 -2.68 4.27 -7.53
C THR A 70 -4.14 4.07 -7.89
N ASP A 71 -5.02 4.71 -7.14
CA ASP A 71 -6.44 4.71 -7.43
C ASP A 71 -6.79 5.80 -8.45
N GLY A 72 -7.91 5.60 -9.13
CA GLY A 72 -8.38 6.56 -10.13
C GLY A 72 -9.83 6.33 -10.51
N PHE A 73 -10.28 7.15 -11.45
CA PHE A 73 -11.66 7.12 -11.92
C PHE A 73 -11.69 6.76 -13.41
N MET A 74 -12.69 5.96 -13.79
CA MET A 74 -12.94 5.58 -15.17
C MET A 74 -14.35 5.99 -15.58
N MET A 75 -14.49 6.60 -16.75
CA MET A 75 -15.81 6.88 -17.34
C MET A 75 -16.29 5.66 -18.12
N SER A 76 -17.53 5.22 -17.87
CA SER A 76 -18.18 4.18 -18.68
C SER A 76 -18.18 4.53 -20.17
N LYS A 77 -18.11 3.53 -21.04
CA LYS A 77 -18.17 3.70 -22.50
C LYS A 77 -19.48 4.36 -22.97
N ALA A 78 -20.59 4.15 -22.26
CA ALA A 78 -21.90 4.64 -22.64
C ALA A 78 -22.64 5.26 -21.42
N PRO A 79 -22.20 6.44 -20.93
CA PRO A 79 -22.85 7.09 -19.80
C PRO A 79 -24.20 7.67 -20.23
N LYS A 80 -25.25 7.49 -19.42
CA LYS A 80 -26.58 8.06 -19.68
C LYS A 80 -26.55 9.59 -19.80
N ASN A 81 -25.68 10.25 -19.03
CA ASN A 81 -25.44 11.69 -19.07
C ASN A 81 -23.96 11.97 -19.35
N LYS A 82 -23.57 11.96 -20.63
CA LYS A 82 -22.17 12.17 -21.04
C LYS A 82 -21.62 13.54 -20.61
N ALA A 83 -22.40 14.60 -20.77
CA ALA A 83 -21.95 15.94 -20.42
C ALA A 83 -21.67 16.08 -18.91
N GLY A 84 -22.56 15.52 -18.07
CA GLY A 84 -22.34 15.49 -16.61
C GLY A 84 -21.17 14.61 -16.21
N ALA A 85 -21.00 13.44 -16.82
CA ALA A 85 -19.89 12.54 -16.54
C ALA A 85 -18.54 13.21 -16.88
N VAL A 86 -18.42 13.89 -18.03
CA VAL A 86 -17.20 14.62 -18.40
C VAL A 86 -16.90 15.73 -17.40
N LYS A 87 -17.89 16.56 -17.02
CA LYS A 87 -17.70 17.61 -16.01
C LYS A 87 -17.21 17.07 -14.67
N LEU A 88 -17.74 15.91 -14.24
CA LEU A 88 -17.29 15.26 -13.02
C LEU A 88 -15.84 14.77 -13.14
N MET A 89 -15.48 14.12 -14.26
CA MET A 89 -14.11 13.66 -14.50
C MET A 89 -13.10 14.81 -14.56
N GLU A 90 -13.48 15.94 -15.18
CA GLU A 90 -12.66 17.16 -15.20
C GLU A 90 -12.40 17.67 -13.78
N PHE A 91 -13.42 17.72 -12.93
CA PHE A 91 -13.27 18.10 -11.53
C PHE A 91 -12.40 17.12 -10.75
N LEU A 92 -12.65 15.81 -10.87
CA LEU A 92 -11.89 14.76 -10.17
C LEU A 92 -10.40 14.76 -10.54
N GLY A 93 -10.03 15.24 -11.74
CA GLY A 93 -8.65 15.41 -12.18
C GLY A 93 -7.97 16.70 -11.70
N THR A 94 -8.63 17.51 -10.86
CA THR A 94 -8.05 18.75 -10.32
C THR A 94 -7.28 18.51 -9.02
N PRO A 95 -6.26 19.35 -8.71
CA PRO A 95 -5.63 19.37 -7.38
C PRO A 95 -6.62 19.57 -6.24
N GLU A 96 -7.70 20.33 -6.46
CA GLU A 96 -8.72 20.60 -5.44
C GLU A 96 -9.46 19.32 -5.04
N ALA A 97 -9.91 18.51 -6.00
CA ALA A 97 -10.61 17.26 -5.71
C ALA A 97 -9.73 16.29 -4.93
N GLU A 98 -8.45 16.20 -5.28
CA GLU A 98 -7.48 15.35 -4.59
C GLU A 98 -7.21 15.84 -3.16
N GLN A 99 -7.03 17.15 -2.96
CA GLN A 99 -6.87 17.74 -1.62
C GLN A 99 -8.07 17.45 -0.69
N ILE A 100 -9.29 17.39 -1.23
CA ILE A 100 -10.48 16.99 -0.44
C ILE A 100 -10.32 15.57 0.09
N TYR A 101 -9.85 14.64 -0.74
CA TYR A 101 -9.63 13.24 -0.35
C TYR A 101 -8.50 13.10 0.68
N LEU A 102 -7.36 13.77 0.45
CA LEU A 102 -6.20 13.70 1.35
C LEU A 102 -6.45 14.28 2.75
N LYS A 103 -7.43 15.19 2.89
CA LYS A 103 -7.88 15.67 4.20
C LYS A 103 -8.69 14.62 4.98
N ALA A 104 -9.36 13.71 4.27
CA ALA A 104 -10.17 12.66 4.87
C ALA A 104 -9.33 11.44 5.29
N ASP A 105 -8.24 11.15 4.59
CA ASP A 105 -7.31 10.07 4.95
C ASP A 105 -5.85 10.55 4.95
N PRO A 106 -5.23 10.78 6.13
CA PRO A 106 -3.85 11.22 6.25
C PRO A 106 -2.81 10.10 6.04
N ASN A 107 -3.22 8.90 5.60
CA ASN A 107 -2.32 7.77 5.33
C ASN A 107 -2.02 7.57 3.84
N VAL A 108 -2.64 8.37 2.97
CA VAL A 108 -2.44 8.35 1.51
C VAL A 108 -1.73 9.62 1.05
N VAL A 109 -1.13 9.56 -0.14
CA VAL A 109 -0.46 10.71 -0.78
C VAL A 109 -1.11 11.00 -2.13
N ALA A 110 -0.91 12.22 -2.63
CA ALA A 110 -1.39 12.64 -3.93
C ALA A 110 -0.68 11.87 -5.05
N ALA A 111 -1.46 11.45 -6.05
CA ALA A 111 -0.97 11.05 -7.35
C ALA A 111 -0.59 12.27 -8.22
N SER A 112 -1.25 13.42 -8.06
CA SER A 112 -0.90 14.63 -8.82
C SER A 112 0.34 15.31 -8.28
N THR A 113 1.30 15.61 -9.16
CA THR A 113 2.44 16.48 -8.84
C THR A 113 2.06 17.96 -8.65
N LYS A 114 0.79 18.31 -8.89
CA LYS A 114 0.25 19.66 -8.70
C LYS A 114 -0.61 19.79 -7.43
N ALA A 115 -0.80 18.71 -6.67
CA ALA A 115 -1.50 18.76 -5.40
C ALA A 115 -0.74 19.63 -4.40
N ASP A 116 -1.47 20.29 -3.49
CA ASP A 116 -0.85 21.00 -2.38
C ASP A 116 -0.49 19.98 -1.29
N THR A 117 0.80 19.86 -0.99
CA THR A 117 1.33 18.93 0.01
C THR A 117 1.71 19.66 1.31
N SER A 118 1.42 20.96 1.44
CA SER A 118 1.76 21.77 2.61
C SER A 118 1.16 21.21 3.91
N SER A 119 -0.03 20.59 3.82
CA SER A 119 -0.72 19.97 4.95
C SER A 119 -0.29 18.54 5.25
N TYR A 120 0.68 17.98 4.52
CA TYR A 120 1.11 16.60 4.75
C TYR A 120 1.70 16.43 6.15
N THR A 121 1.30 15.33 6.79
CA THR A 121 1.96 14.83 8.00
C THR A 121 3.41 14.46 7.69
N PRO A 122 4.29 14.33 8.70
CA PRO A 122 5.65 13.82 8.49
C PRO A 122 5.67 12.47 7.77
N LEU A 123 4.76 11.55 8.11
CA LEU A 123 4.60 10.25 7.45
C LEU A 123 4.23 10.40 5.97
N GLN A 124 3.27 11.27 5.63
CA GLN A 124 2.89 11.52 4.23
C GLN A 124 4.04 12.12 3.42
N LYS A 125 4.82 13.05 3.99
CA LYS A 125 6.00 13.61 3.33
C LYS A 125 7.03 12.53 3.04
N LYS A 126 7.34 11.70 4.03
CA LYS A 126 8.27 10.57 3.85
C LYS A 126 7.79 9.57 2.79
N ALA A 127 6.48 9.28 2.76
CA ALA A 127 5.89 8.40 1.75
C ALA A 127 5.97 9.02 0.35
N TYR A 128 5.65 10.31 0.23
CA TYR A 128 5.76 11.05 -1.01
C TYR A 128 7.19 11.08 -1.54
N ASP A 129 8.18 11.33 -0.68
CA ASP A 129 9.61 11.35 -1.06
C ASP A 129 10.07 9.96 -1.52
N MET A 130 9.67 8.89 -0.83
CA MET A 130 9.99 7.52 -1.24
C MET A 130 9.37 7.15 -2.59
N ILE A 131 8.09 7.47 -2.79
CA ILE A 131 7.36 7.15 -4.03
C ILE A 131 7.90 7.98 -5.20
N SER A 132 8.13 9.27 -5.01
CA SER A 132 8.66 10.17 -6.06
C SER A 132 10.12 9.89 -6.39
N GLY A 133 10.89 9.35 -5.45
CA GLY A 133 12.27 8.91 -5.66
C GLY A 133 12.41 7.52 -6.27
N ALA A 134 11.34 6.72 -6.33
CA ALA A 134 11.40 5.38 -6.90
C ALA A 134 11.58 5.42 -8.42
N LYS A 135 12.44 4.56 -8.94
CA LYS A 135 12.67 4.41 -10.38
C LYS A 135 11.54 3.65 -11.05
N SER A 136 10.86 2.78 -10.31
CA SER A 136 9.73 1.99 -10.78
C SER A 136 8.65 1.90 -9.71
N LEU A 137 7.40 2.05 -10.13
CA LEU A 137 6.23 1.87 -9.29
C LEU A 137 5.42 0.70 -9.82
N THR A 138 5.04 -0.21 -8.92
CA THR A 138 4.14 -1.34 -9.18
C THR A 138 2.82 -1.13 -8.46
N GLN A 139 1.78 -1.86 -8.87
CA GLN A 139 0.40 -1.67 -8.42
C GLN A 139 -0.07 -2.77 -7.46
N PHE A 140 0.84 -3.56 -6.92
CA PHE A 140 0.60 -4.80 -6.20
C PHE A 140 0.08 -5.94 -7.08
N MET A 141 0.37 -7.18 -6.68
CA MET A 141 0.11 -8.39 -7.48
C MET A 141 -1.36 -8.56 -7.89
N ASP A 142 -2.31 -8.09 -7.08
CA ASP A 142 -3.73 -8.20 -7.38
C ASP A 142 -4.21 -7.20 -8.46
N ARG A 143 -3.39 -6.20 -8.81
CA ARG A 143 -3.63 -5.26 -9.93
C ARG A 143 -2.69 -5.48 -11.11
N ASP A 144 -1.45 -5.88 -10.86
CA ASP A 144 -0.45 -6.15 -11.90
C ASP A 144 -0.62 -7.53 -12.57
N SER A 145 -1.45 -8.40 -11.99
CA SER A 145 -1.77 -9.72 -12.53
C SER A 145 -3.28 -9.92 -12.70
N ARG A 146 -3.68 -11.07 -13.27
CA ARG A 146 -5.09 -11.39 -13.40
C ARG A 146 -5.69 -11.74 -12.03
N PRO A 147 -6.88 -11.21 -11.68
CA PRO A 147 -7.50 -11.50 -10.39
C PRO A 147 -7.75 -12.99 -10.13
N ASP A 148 -8.07 -13.76 -11.17
CA ASP A 148 -8.30 -15.20 -11.06
C ASP A 148 -7.00 -15.95 -10.73
N PHE A 149 -5.88 -15.57 -11.34
CA PHE A 149 -4.57 -16.12 -11.02
C PHE A 149 -4.14 -15.76 -9.59
N THR A 150 -4.26 -14.49 -9.20
CA THR A 150 -3.84 -14.03 -7.87
C THR A 150 -4.63 -14.72 -6.75
N SER A 151 -5.96 -14.77 -6.88
CA SER A 151 -6.84 -15.31 -5.83
C SER A 151 -6.85 -16.84 -5.77
N THR A 152 -6.75 -17.54 -6.90
CA THR A 152 -6.91 -19.01 -6.93
C THR A 152 -5.59 -19.77 -6.98
N VAL A 153 -4.50 -19.13 -7.41
CA VAL A 153 -3.18 -19.79 -7.55
C VAL A 153 -2.18 -19.21 -6.57
N MET A 154 -1.89 -17.91 -6.68
CA MET A 154 -0.78 -17.30 -5.93
C MET A 154 -1.05 -17.24 -4.43
N GLN A 155 -2.24 -16.78 -4.00
CA GLN A 155 -2.57 -16.71 -2.58
C GLN A 155 -2.53 -18.09 -1.90
N PRO A 156 -3.18 -19.15 -2.42
CA PRO A 156 -3.07 -20.50 -1.84
C PRO A 156 -1.64 -21.03 -1.83
N ALA A 157 -0.86 -20.80 -2.90
CA ALA A 157 0.54 -21.25 -2.98
C ALA A 157 1.43 -20.57 -1.92
N LEU A 158 1.33 -19.25 -1.76
CA LEU A 158 2.06 -18.50 -0.73
C LEU A 158 1.65 -18.94 0.68
N GLN A 159 0.35 -19.17 0.93
CA GLN A 159 -0.10 -19.70 2.21
C GLN A 159 0.40 -21.12 2.46
N LYS A 160 0.49 -21.98 1.44
CA LYS A 160 1.09 -23.32 1.56
C LYS A 160 2.57 -23.21 1.91
N PHE A 161 3.32 -22.34 1.23
CA PHE A 161 4.73 -22.07 1.53
C PHE A 161 4.94 -21.57 2.96
N ILE A 162 4.10 -20.65 3.46
CA ILE A 162 4.19 -20.16 4.85
C ILE A 162 3.91 -21.30 5.86
N ARG A 163 3.01 -22.23 5.55
CA ARG A 163 2.71 -23.38 6.42
C ARG A 163 3.82 -24.45 6.38
N ASP A 164 4.44 -24.65 5.23
CA ASP A 164 5.51 -25.63 5.01
C ASP A 164 6.54 -25.12 4.00
N PRO A 165 7.55 -24.35 4.45
CA PRO A 165 8.52 -23.74 3.57
C PRO A 165 9.51 -24.73 2.97
N LYS A 166 9.64 -25.93 3.56
CA LYS A 166 10.53 -27.00 3.05
C LYS A 166 9.96 -27.69 1.82
N GLY A 167 8.66 -27.53 1.54
CA GLY A 167 8.00 -28.11 0.38
C GLY A 167 8.23 -27.36 -0.93
N VAL A 168 9.05 -26.29 -0.95
CA VAL A 168 9.20 -25.41 -2.12
C VAL A 168 9.74 -26.14 -3.37
N ASP A 169 10.63 -27.13 -3.19
CA ASP A 169 11.21 -27.92 -4.28
C ASP A 169 10.25 -28.98 -4.85
N SER A 170 9.07 -29.12 -4.24
CA SER A 170 8.03 -30.10 -4.64
C SER A 170 6.80 -29.47 -5.30
N LEU A 171 6.83 -28.15 -5.52
CA LEU A 171 5.82 -27.36 -6.23
C LEU A 171 6.11 -27.31 -7.74
#